data_AF-A0A0F9V2D5-F1
#
_entry.id   AF-A0A0F9V2D5-F1
#
_cell.length_a   1.000
_cell.length_b   1.000
_cell.length_c   1.000
_cell.angle_alpha   90.00
_cell.angle_beta   90.00
_cell.angle_gamma   90.00
#
_symmetry.space_group_name_H-M   'P 1'
#
loop_
_entity.id
_entity.type
_entity.pdbx_description
1 polymer ?
#
loop_
_entity_poly.entity_id
_entity_poly.type
_entity_poly.pdbx_seq_one_letter_code
_entity_poly.pdbx_strand_id
1 'polypeptide(L)'
;MGIESEDVLDFASKIEAELIRDPDKDDWKDKDVWWFLGQLVKEVRLLDSKMSGNADADIFDKATSIAAYAMIMANLQKNKRLKSKKTKKK
;
A
#
# COMPACT_ATOMS: atom_id res chain seq x y z
N MET A 1 19.21 13.64 -18.88
CA MET A 1 17.98 12.86 -19.02
C MET A 1 17.34 12.83 -17.65
N GLY A 2 16.37 13.71 -17.41
CA GLY A 2 15.61 13.74 -16.17
C GLY A 2 14.51 12.70 -16.26
N ILE A 3 14.82 11.46 -15.90
CA ILE A 3 13.81 10.65 -15.21
C ILE A 3 13.57 11.39 -13.89
N GLU A 4 12.40 11.30 -13.28
CA GLU A 4 12.25 11.24 -11.80
C GLU A 4 11.21 12.17 -11.18
N SER A 5 10.76 13.29 -11.77
CA SER A 5 9.78 14.14 -11.05
C SER A 5 8.32 13.89 -11.44
N GLU A 6 7.98 13.87 -12.74
CA GLU A 6 6.59 13.83 -13.18
C GLU A 6 5.96 12.44 -12.97
N ASP A 7 6.68 11.37 -13.34
CA ASP A 7 6.24 9.98 -13.13
C ASP A 7 6.11 9.61 -11.64
N VAL A 8 6.98 10.17 -10.79
CA VAL A 8 6.94 9.93 -9.35
C VAL A 8 5.76 10.66 -8.70
N LEU A 9 5.46 11.90 -9.15
CA LEU A 9 4.30 12.65 -8.69
C LEU A 9 2.99 12.01 -9.17
N ASP A 10 2.93 11.49 -10.40
CA ASP A 10 1.76 10.75 -10.90
C ASP A 10 1.55 9.46 -10.10
N PHE A 11 2.62 8.70 -9.85
CA PHE A 11 2.55 7.49 -9.02
C PHE A 11 2.09 7.79 -7.60
N ALA A 12 2.65 8.83 -6.96
CA ALA A 12 2.24 9.25 -5.62
C ALA A 12 0.77 9.69 -5.58
N SER A 13 0.31 10.42 -6.60
CA SER A 13 -1.08 10.86 -6.72
C SER A 13 -2.04 9.67 -6.86
N LYS A 14 -1.65 8.64 -7.61
CA LYS A 14 -2.45 7.40 -7.72
C LYS A 14 -2.47 6.61 -6.41
N ILE A 15 -1.38 6.56 -5.66
CA ILE A 15 -1.37 5.95 -4.33
C ILE A 15 -2.34 6.68 -3.41
N GLU A 16 -2.32 8.01 -3.40
CA GLU A 16 -3.24 8.80 -2.59
C GLU A 16 -4.70 8.57 -2.99
N ALA A 17 -4.97 8.55 -4.31
CA ALA A 17 -6.30 8.25 -4.83
C ALA A 17 -6.79 6.84 -4.42
N GLU A 18 -5.92 5.83 -4.50
CA GLU A 18 -6.23 4.47 -4.07
C GLU A 18 -6.51 4.41 -2.57
N LEU A 19 -5.70 5.11 -1.76
CA LEU A 19 -5.93 5.22 -0.31
C LEU A 19 -7.24 5.95 0.03
N ILE A 20 -7.80 6.75 -0.88
CA ILE A 20 -9.08 7.43 -0.72
C ILE A 20 -10.24 6.58 -1.20
N ARG A 21 -10.09 5.88 -2.32
CA ARG A 21 -11.14 5.12 -3.00
C ARG A 21 -11.22 3.65 -2.59
N ASP A 22 -10.29 3.14 -1.77
CA ASP A 22 -10.33 1.76 -1.30
C ASP A 22 -11.70 1.48 -0.65
N PRO A 23 -12.48 0.53 -1.20
CA PRO A 23 -13.84 0.26 -0.73
C PRO A 23 -13.88 -0.28 0.70
N ASP A 24 -12.77 -0.83 1.19
CA ASP A 24 -12.62 -1.37 2.54
C ASP A 24 -12.03 -0.33 3.51
N LYS A 25 -11.86 0.93 3.09
CA LYS A 25 -11.19 1.98 3.88
C LYS A 25 -11.82 2.22 5.26
N ASP A 26 -13.14 2.21 5.34
CA ASP A 26 -13.85 2.41 6.62
C ASP A 26 -13.53 1.30 7.62
N ASP A 27 -13.29 0.09 7.09
CA ASP A 27 -13.01 -1.14 7.80
C ASP A 27 -11.55 -1.25 8.27
N TRP A 28 -10.63 -0.46 7.68
CA TRP A 28 -9.19 -0.53 7.96
C TRP A 28 -8.82 -0.36 9.44
N LYS A 29 -9.61 0.40 10.20
CA LYS A 29 -9.36 0.68 11.62
C LYS A 29 -9.50 -0.58 12.48
N ASP A 30 -10.31 -1.54 12.01
CA ASP A 30 -10.61 -2.79 12.71
C ASP A 30 -9.78 -3.97 12.19
N LYS A 31 -9.05 -3.77 11.08
CA LYS A 31 -8.14 -4.80 10.55
C LYS A 31 -6.78 -4.73 11.25
N ASP A 32 -6.19 -5.90 11.45
CA ASP A 32 -4.84 -6.01 11.97
C ASP A 32 -3.79 -6.00 10.83
N VAL A 33 -2.51 -6.02 11.21
CA VAL A 33 -1.40 -5.97 10.25
C VAL A 33 -1.36 -7.20 9.34
N TRP A 34 -1.85 -8.36 9.82
CA TRP A 34 -1.86 -9.59 9.03
C TRP A 34 -2.87 -9.54 7.89
N TRP A 35 -4.02 -8.90 8.12
CA TRP A 35 -5.00 -8.67 7.07
C TRP A 35 -4.42 -7.85 5.91
N PHE A 36 -3.74 -6.74 6.20
CA PHE A 36 -3.08 -5.91 5.18
C PHE A 36 -1.94 -6.64 4.48
N LEU A 37 -1.17 -7.47 5.21
CA LEU A 37 -0.15 -8.32 4.60
C LEU A 37 -0.78 -9.31 3.60
N GLY A 38 -1.96 -9.86 3.92
CA GLY A 38 -2.71 -10.72 3.02
C GLY A 38 -3.10 -10.02 1.71
N GLN A 39 -3.60 -8.78 1.79
CA GLN A 39 -3.92 -7.98 0.59
C GLN A 39 -2.66 -7.66 -0.23
N LEU A 40 -1.57 -7.26 0.44
CA LEU A 40 -0.29 -7.01 -0.21
C LEU A 40 0.22 -8.23 -0.99
N VAL A 41 0.19 -9.42 -0.38
CA VAL A 41 0.61 -10.68 -1.04
C VAL A 41 -0.28 -11.01 -2.24
N LYS A 42 -1.59 -10.75 -2.15
CA LYS A 42 -2.53 -10.95 -3.26
C LYS A 42 -2.18 -10.03 -4.44
N GLU A 43 -1.96 -8.74 -4.18
CA GLU A 43 -1.60 -7.78 -5.21
C GLU A 43 -0.23 -8.09 -5.87
N VAL A 44 0.77 -8.50 -5.07
CA VAL A 44 2.07 -8.95 -5.60
C VAL A 44 1.92 -10.17 -6.51
N ARG A 45 1.09 -11.15 -6.15
CA ARG A 45 0.84 -12.32 -6.99
C ARG A 45 0.11 -11.97 -8.29
N LEU A 46 -0.82 -11.01 -8.24
CA LEU A 46 -1.50 -10.52 -9.43
C LEU A 46 -0.52 -9.79 -10.36
N LEU A 47 0.41 -9.02 -9.79
CA LEU A 47 1.48 -8.37 -10.54
C LEU A 47 2.40 -9.41 -11.21
N ASP A 48 2.86 -10.41 -10.47
CA ASP A 48 3.70 -11.50 -10.99
C ASP A 48 3.01 -12.28 -12.14
N SER A 49 1.72 -12.55 -12.00
CA SER A 49 0.91 -13.18 -13.05
C SER A 49 0.76 -12.29 -14.30
N LYS A 50 0.66 -10.97 -14.14
CA LYS A 50 0.57 -10.04 -15.29
C LYS A 50 1.91 -9.92 -16.02
N MET A 51 3.01 -9.82 -15.26
CA MET A 51 4.37 -9.73 -15.81
C MET A 51 4.79 -11.00 -16.56
N SER A 52 4.37 -12.18 -16.11
CA SER A 52 4.69 -13.46 -16.77
C SER A 52 3.83 -13.75 -18.02
N GLY A 53 2.69 -13.08 -18.18
CA GLY A 53 1.71 -13.35 -19.23
C GLY A 53 1.78 -12.45 -20.47
N ASN A 54 2.77 -11.56 -20.60
CA ASN A 54 2.79 -10.48 -21.62
C ASN A 54 1.52 -9.60 -21.62
N ALA A 55 0.81 -9.52 -20.49
CA ALA A 55 -0.35 -8.67 -20.35
C ALA A 55 0.11 -7.29 -19.88
N ASP A 56 0.35 -6.37 -20.83
CA ASP A 56 0.71 -4.97 -20.58
C ASP A 56 -0.35 -4.18 -19.79
N ALA A 57 -1.57 -4.72 -19.65
CA ALA A 57 -2.65 -4.05 -18.95
C ALA A 57 -2.46 -4.12 -17.42
N ASP A 58 -2.11 -2.97 -16.84
CA ASP A 58 -2.16 -2.60 -15.42
C ASP A 58 -1.13 -3.24 -14.47
N ILE A 59 0.14 -3.28 -14.90
CA ILE A 59 1.29 -3.45 -13.97
C ILE A 59 1.38 -2.25 -13.02
N PHE A 60 1.18 -1.03 -13.54
CA PHE A 60 1.32 0.22 -12.77
C PHE A 60 0.26 0.36 -11.67
N ASP A 61 -0.99 0.01 -11.96
CA ASP A 61 -2.08 0.05 -10.98
C ASP A 61 -1.85 -0.96 -9.87
N LYS A 62 -1.33 -2.15 -10.20
CA LYS A 62 -0.96 -3.16 -9.21
C LYS A 62 0.20 -2.72 -8.33
N ALA A 63 1.23 -2.09 -8.91
CA ALA A 63 2.30 -1.47 -8.13
C ALA A 63 1.77 -0.38 -7.18
N THR A 64 0.77 0.39 -7.61
CA THR A 64 0.10 1.42 -6.81
C THR A 64 -0.62 0.81 -5.60
N SER A 65 -1.46 -0.22 -5.79
CA SER A 65 -2.17 -0.87 -4.69
C SER A 65 -1.20 -1.54 -3.70
N ILE A 66 -0.10 -2.15 -4.18
CA ILE A 66 0.98 -2.69 -3.33
C ILE A 66 1.59 -1.60 -2.45
N ALA A 67 1.94 -0.46 -3.04
CA ALA A 67 2.52 0.66 -2.31
C ALA A 67 1.55 1.23 -1.26
N ALA A 68 0.26 1.35 -1.61
CA ALA A 68 -0.79 1.78 -0.68
C ALA A 68 -0.88 0.86 0.56
N TYR A 69 -0.95 -0.46 0.36
CA TYR A 69 -0.99 -1.42 1.48
C TYR A 69 0.28 -1.37 2.35
N ALA A 70 1.46 -1.22 1.74
CA ALA A 70 2.71 -1.09 2.48
C ALA A 70 2.72 0.17 3.38
N MET A 71 2.21 1.30 2.90
CA MET A 71 2.12 2.54 3.69
C MET A 71 1.15 2.41 4.87
N ILE A 72 0.00 1.77 4.69
CA ILE A 72 -0.96 1.52 5.77
C ILE A 72 -0.31 0.67 6.86
N MET A 73 0.38 -0.40 6.49
CA MET A 73 1.10 -1.27 7.43
C MET A 73 2.18 -0.49 8.21
N ALA A 74 2.97 0.34 7.54
CA ALA A 74 4.00 1.16 8.17
C ALA A 74 3.39 2.14 9.20
N ASN A 75 2.25 2.77 8.87
CA ASN A 75 1.54 3.66 9.79
C ASN A 75 1.00 2.91 11.02
N LEU A 76 0.38 1.74 10.83
CA LEU A 76 -0.12 0.91 11.93
C LEU A 76 1.01 0.48 12.87
N GLN A 77 2.16 0.06 12.34
CA GLN A 77 3.32 -0.29 13.15
C GLN A 77 3.91 0.90 13.92
N LYS A 78 4.02 2.06 13.27
CA LYS A 78 4.45 3.31 13.93
C LYS A 78 3.53 3.65 15.11
N ASN A 79 2.21 3.56 14.91
CA ASN A 79 1.22 3.85 15.94
C ASN A 79 1.27 2.84 17.11
N LYS A 80 1.46 1.55 16.83
CA LYS A 80 1.71 0.53 17.86
C LYS A 80 2.98 0.85 18.68
N ARG A 81 4.09 1.20 18.00
CA ARG A 81 5.36 1.55 18.65
C ARG A 81 5.25 2.81 19.51
N LEU A 82 4.54 3.83 19.05
CA LEU A 82 4.31 5.07 19.80
C LEU A 82 3.43 4.86 21.03
N LYS A 83 2.36 4.05 20.92
CA LYS A 83 1.51 3.66 22.07
C LYS A 83 2.33 2.91 23.13
N SER A 84 3.12 1.91 22.72
CA SER A 84 4.01 1.16 23.62
C SER A 84 5.04 2.06 24.34
N LYS A 85 5.61 3.05 23.64
CA LYS A 85 6.52 4.04 24.24
C LYS A 85 5.83 4.95 25.27
N LYS A 86 4.57 5.32 25.06
CA LYS A 86 3.79 6.11 26.05
C LYS A 86 3.48 5.31 27.30
N THR A 87 3.14 4.02 27.16
CA THR A 87 2.84 3.14 28.30
C THR A 87 4.08 2.85 29.15
N LYS A 88 5.27 2.74 28.55
CA LYS A 88 6.54 2.55 29.29
C LYS A 88 7.06 3.80 30.03
N LYS A 89 6.47 4.98 29.79
CA LYS A 89 6.85 6.25 30.45
C LYS A 89 5.95 6.60 31.66
N LYS A 90 4.96 5.78 31.98
CA LYS A 90 4.15 5.84 33.21
C LYS A 90 4.66 4.77 34.18
#